data_AF-A0A834F4H0-F1
#
_entry.id   AF-A0A834F4H0-F1
#
_cell.length_a   1.000
_cell.length_b   1.000
_cell.length_c   1.000
_cell.angle_alpha   90.00
_cell.angle_beta   90.00
_cell.angle_gamma   90.00
#
_symmetry.space_group_name_H-M   'P 1'
#
loop_
_entity.id
_entity.type
_entity.pdbx_description
1 polymer ?
#
loop_
_entity_poly.entity_id
_entity_poly.type
_entity_poly.pdbx_seq_one_letter_code
_entity_poly.pdbx_strand_id
1 'polypeptide(L)'
;MRGKKPIVGLIGPGSSSVAIQVQNLLQLFNIPQIAYSATSMDLSDKSLYKYFMRVVPSDAQQARAMVDIVKRYNWSYVSAIHTEGNYGESGMEAFKDMAAKEGICIAHSGKIWSNAGEQSFDRLLERLRAHLPKARVVACFCEGMTVRNILMAMRRQGLVGEFVLIG
;
A
#
# COMPACT_ATOMS: atom_id res chain seq x y z
N MET A 1 7.62 44.19 18.56
CA MET A 1 7.83 42.74 18.35
C MET A 1 7.01 42.31 17.14
N ARG A 2 7.62 41.77 16.07
CA ARG A 2 6.87 41.24 14.92
C ARG A 2 6.20 39.93 15.36
N GLY A 3 4.86 39.90 15.41
CA GLY A 3 4.11 38.68 15.70
C GLY A 3 4.42 37.58 14.68
N LYS A 4 4.49 36.32 15.11
CA LYS A 4 4.68 35.18 14.21
C LYS A 4 3.47 35.07 13.27
N LYS A 5 3.73 34.90 11.98
CA LYS A 5 2.66 34.68 10.98
C LYS A 5 2.03 33.30 11.21
N PRO A 6 0.68 33.19 11.29
CA PRO A 6 0.03 31.89 11.48
C PRO A 6 0.15 31.02 10.22
N ILE A 7 0.11 29.70 10.42
CA ILE A 7 -0.02 28.73 9.33
C ILE A 7 -1.48 28.67 8.88
N VAL A 8 -1.73 28.85 7.58
CA VAL A 8 -3.08 28.87 7.00
C VAL A 8 -3.48 27.51 6.42
N GLY A 9 -2.50 26.66 6.07
CA GLY A 9 -2.73 25.33 5.51
C GLY A 9 -1.43 24.55 5.41
N LEU A 10 -1.54 23.23 5.20
CA LEU A 10 -0.42 22.32 5.04
C LEU A 10 -0.52 21.52 3.73
N ILE A 11 0.59 21.39 3.02
CA ILE A 11 0.71 20.50 1.85
C ILE A 11 1.48 19.24 2.24
N GLY A 12 0.94 18.07 1.90
CA GLY A 12 1.50 16.76 2.26
C GLY A 12 0.94 16.21 3.58
N PRO A 13 1.66 15.31 4.27
CA PRO A 13 2.93 14.67 3.88
C PRO A 13 2.72 13.58 2.80
N GLY A 14 3.77 12.79 2.56
CA GLY A 14 3.78 11.76 1.54
C GLY A 14 3.00 10.48 1.90
N SER A 15 3.38 9.81 2.99
CA SER A 15 2.78 8.55 3.43
C SER A 15 1.39 8.76 4.04
N SER A 16 0.43 7.89 3.70
CA SER A 16 -0.94 7.93 4.24
C SER A 16 -0.97 7.82 5.76
N SER A 17 -0.18 6.91 6.34
CA SER A 17 -0.11 6.72 7.79
C SER A 17 0.36 7.99 8.50
N VAL A 18 1.36 8.68 7.93
CA VAL A 18 1.87 9.95 8.46
C VAL A 18 0.86 11.08 8.25
N ALA A 19 0.17 11.09 7.10
CA ALA A 19 -0.84 12.09 6.79
C ALA A 19 -2.02 12.05 7.77
N ILE A 20 -2.44 10.86 8.20
CA ILE A 20 -3.45 10.68 9.26
C ILE A 20 -2.98 11.32 10.57
N GLN A 21 -1.73 11.06 10.99
CA GLN A 21 -1.21 11.63 12.24
C GLN A 21 -1.11 13.16 12.19
N VAL A 22 -0.66 13.70 11.06
CA VAL A 22 -0.61 15.17 10.85
C VAL A 22 -2.02 15.75 10.86
N GLN A 23 -2.97 15.11 10.20
CA GLN A 23 -4.36 15.59 10.11
C GLN A 23 -5.05 15.58 11.48
N ASN A 24 -4.81 14.56 12.30
CA ASN A 24 -5.33 14.46 13.67
C ASN A 24 -4.93 15.68 14.52
N LEU A 25 -3.74 16.24 14.28
CA LEU A 25 -3.29 17.46 14.94
C LEU A 25 -3.90 18.72 14.28
N LEU A 26 -3.79 18.85 12.96
CA LEU A 26 -4.19 20.07 12.24
C LEU A 26 -5.67 20.40 12.40
N GLN A 27 -6.53 19.37 12.46
CA GLN A 27 -7.98 19.58 12.59
C GLN A 27 -8.40 20.21 13.91
N LEU A 28 -7.62 20.06 14.98
CA LEU A 28 -7.85 20.74 16.27
C LEU A 28 -7.72 22.27 16.13
N PHE A 29 -6.97 22.73 15.15
CA PHE A 29 -6.72 24.14 14.87
C PHE A 29 -7.44 24.64 13.62
N ASN A 30 -8.35 23.83 13.05
CA ASN A 30 -9.05 24.13 11.79
C ASN A 30 -8.12 24.44 10.61
N ILE A 31 -6.94 23.82 10.57
CA ILE A 31 -5.96 24.03 9.50
C ILE A 31 -6.22 23.00 8.39
N PRO A 32 -6.56 23.44 7.16
CA PRO A 32 -6.72 22.53 6.01
C PRO A 32 -5.39 21.86 5.61
N GLN A 33 -5.48 20.58 5.27
CA GLN A 33 -4.38 19.78 4.76
C GLN A 33 -4.70 19.28 3.35
N ILE A 34 -3.79 19.46 2.39
CA ILE A 34 -3.91 18.90 1.04
C ILE A 34 -2.74 17.96 0.78
N ALA A 35 -2.99 16.66 0.72
CA ALA A 35 -1.97 15.67 0.42
C ALA A 35 -1.80 15.44 -1.09
N TYR A 36 -0.55 15.21 -1.50
CA TYR A 36 -0.18 14.93 -2.89
C TYR A 36 0.07 13.45 -3.18
N SER A 37 0.22 12.58 -2.16
CA SER A 37 0.43 11.14 -2.37
C SER A 37 -0.21 10.24 -1.31
N ALA A 38 -0.98 10.78 -0.37
CA ALA A 38 -1.69 9.97 0.62
C ALA A 38 -3.01 9.42 0.03
N THR A 39 -2.99 8.15 -0.38
CA THR A 39 -4.05 7.51 -1.16
C THR A 39 -4.95 6.56 -0.34
N SER A 40 -4.66 6.32 0.94
CA SER A 40 -5.47 5.45 1.81
C SER A 40 -6.96 5.82 1.79
N MET A 41 -7.84 4.82 1.75
CA MET A 41 -9.29 5.07 1.73
C MET A 41 -9.77 5.69 3.05
N ASP A 42 -9.09 5.41 4.16
CA ASP A 42 -9.40 5.89 5.51
C ASP A 42 -9.54 7.43 5.55
N LEU A 43 -8.64 8.13 4.84
CA LEU A 43 -8.60 9.60 4.71
C LEU A 43 -9.80 10.20 3.95
N SER A 44 -10.67 9.36 3.40
CA SER A 44 -11.92 9.80 2.73
C SER A 44 -13.05 10.06 3.72
N ASP A 45 -12.99 9.52 4.94
CA ASP A 45 -14.01 9.75 5.97
C ASP A 45 -13.92 11.18 6.52
N LYS A 46 -14.89 12.02 6.13
CA LYS A 46 -14.97 13.43 6.57
C LYS A 46 -15.54 13.62 7.97
N SER A 47 -16.11 12.57 8.57
CA SER A 47 -16.49 12.60 9.98
C SER A 47 -15.24 12.53 10.87
N LEU A 48 -14.21 11.79 10.44
CA LEU A 48 -12.94 11.66 11.15
C LEU A 48 -11.89 12.69 10.71
N TYR A 49 -11.82 13.00 9.42
CA TYR A 49 -10.78 13.84 8.80
C TYR A 49 -11.36 15.04 8.06
N LYS A 50 -12.10 15.88 8.79
CA LYS A 50 -12.90 17.00 8.24
C LYS A 50 -12.12 17.97 7.35
N TYR A 51 -10.87 18.27 7.71
CA TYR A 51 -10.02 19.27 7.03
C TYR A 51 -9.02 18.66 6.04
N PHE A 52 -9.08 17.36 5.82
CA PHE A 52 -8.20 16.69 4.88
C PHE A 52 -8.76 16.74 3.46
N MET A 53 -7.91 17.02 2.49
CA MET A 53 -8.19 16.92 1.06
C MET A 53 -6.98 16.28 0.37
N ARG A 54 -7.19 15.79 -0.86
CA ARG A 54 -6.10 15.27 -1.69
C ARG A 54 -6.41 15.48 -3.16
N VAL A 55 -5.36 15.57 -3.95
CA VAL A 55 -5.44 15.70 -5.43
C VAL A 55 -5.25 14.36 -6.16
N VAL A 56 -5.05 13.28 -5.41
CA VAL A 56 -4.87 11.91 -5.93
C VAL A 56 -6.08 11.05 -5.63
N PRO A 57 -6.38 10.04 -6.46
CA PRO A 57 -7.47 9.09 -6.20
C PRO A 57 -7.19 8.25 -4.95
N SER A 58 -8.24 7.59 -4.43
CA SER A 58 -8.10 6.62 -3.34
C SER A 58 -7.52 5.29 -3.82
N ASP A 59 -6.97 4.51 -2.89
CA ASP A 59 -6.46 3.15 -3.14
C ASP A 59 -7.54 2.21 -3.70
N ALA A 60 -8.84 2.51 -3.51
CA ALA A 60 -9.92 1.76 -4.13
C ALA A 60 -9.80 1.68 -5.66
N GLN A 61 -9.36 2.77 -6.30
CA GLN A 61 -9.20 2.83 -7.75
C GLN A 61 -7.97 2.05 -8.21
N GLN A 62 -6.87 2.12 -7.45
CA GLN A 62 -5.67 1.33 -7.71
C GLN A 62 -5.94 -0.17 -7.53
N ALA A 63 -6.66 -0.55 -6.47
CA ALA A 63 -7.05 -1.94 -6.19
C ALA A 63 -7.91 -2.50 -7.31
N ARG A 64 -8.88 -1.73 -7.79
CA ARG A 64 -9.68 -2.10 -8.95
C ARG A 64 -8.82 -2.32 -10.19
N ALA A 65 -7.92 -1.39 -10.50
CA ALA A 65 -7.03 -1.53 -11.66
C ALA A 65 -6.14 -2.76 -11.57
N MET A 66 -5.62 -3.10 -10.38
CA MET A 66 -4.84 -4.31 -10.17
C MET A 66 -5.66 -5.58 -10.36
N VAL A 67 -6.91 -5.62 -9.87
CA VAL A 67 -7.84 -6.74 -10.13
C VAL A 67 -8.14 -6.87 -11.62
N ASP A 68 -8.40 -5.76 -12.32
CA ASP A 68 -8.66 -5.76 -13.77
C ASP A 68 -7.46 -6.28 -14.57
N ILE A 69 -6.23 -5.93 -14.17
CA ILE A 69 -5.00 -6.48 -14.76
C ILE A 69 -4.94 -8.00 -14.52
N VAL A 70 -5.12 -8.44 -13.28
CA VAL A 70 -5.07 -9.88 -12.92
C VAL A 70 -6.11 -10.68 -13.70
N LYS A 71 -7.33 -10.16 -13.80
CA LYS A 71 -8.42 -10.74 -14.58
C LYS A 71 -8.10 -10.76 -16.07
N ARG A 72 -7.57 -9.67 -16.64
CA ARG A 72 -7.24 -9.58 -18.06
C ARG A 72 -6.23 -10.64 -18.52
N TYR A 73 -5.29 -11.02 -17.65
CA TYR A 73 -4.32 -12.07 -17.92
C TYR A 73 -4.75 -13.47 -17.48
N ASN A 74 -6.01 -13.64 -17.04
CA ASN A 74 -6.57 -14.91 -16.55
C ASN A 74 -5.76 -15.52 -15.39
N TRP A 75 -5.17 -14.70 -14.53
CA TRP A 75 -4.50 -15.20 -13.33
C TRP A 75 -5.52 -15.41 -12.22
N SER A 76 -5.86 -16.68 -11.95
CA SER A 76 -6.86 -17.06 -10.94
C SER A 76 -6.28 -17.40 -9.57
N TYR A 77 -4.95 -17.54 -9.45
CA TYR A 77 -4.28 -17.92 -8.21
C TYR A 77 -3.00 -17.09 -8.00
N VAL A 78 -3.07 -16.10 -7.11
CA VAL A 78 -1.99 -15.11 -6.89
C VAL A 78 -1.57 -15.09 -5.42
N SER A 79 -0.35 -14.64 -5.15
CA SER A 79 0.02 -14.23 -3.79
C SER A 79 -0.21 -12.73 -3.61
N ALA A 80 -0.37 -12.29 -2.37
CA ALA A 80 -0.63 -10.91 -2.02
C ALA A 80 0.32 -10.46 -0.90
N ILE A 81 0.97 -9.32 -1.07
CA ILE A 81 1.83 -8.70 -0.06
C ILE A 81 1.57 -7.19 0.01
N HIS A 82 1.75 -6.62 1.18
CA HIS A 82 1.61 -5.17 1.36
C HIS A 82 2.59 -4.62 2.38
N THR A 83 2.87 -3.32 2.27
CA THR A 83 3.59 -2.58 3.31
C THR A 83 2.69 -2.41 4.51
N GLU A 84 3.21 -2.66 5.71
CA GLU A 84 2.45 -2.39 6.94
C GLU A 84 2.15 -0.88 7.09
N GLY A 85 0.89 -0.55 7.34
CA GLY A 85 0.38 0.82 7.50
C GLY A 85 -0.85 1.11 6.63
N ASN A 86 -1.49 2.26 6.87
CA ASN A 86 -2.81 2.61 6.30
C ASN A 86 -2.87 2.61 4.77
N TYR A 87 -1.75 2.84 4.08
CA TYR A 87 -1.70 2.69 2.61
C TYR A 87 -1.80 1.23 2.19
N GLY A 88 -0.88 0.39 2.67
CA GLY A 88 -0.81 -1.00 2.23
C GLY A 88 -1.99 -1.84 2.75
N GLU A 89 -2.44 -1.61 3.99
CA GLU A 89 -3.58 -2.33 4.56
C GLU A 89 -4.89 -2.00 3.83
N SER A 90 -5.23 -0.72 3.73
CA SER A 90 -6.47 -0.25 3.07
C SER A 90 -6.53 -0.69 1.61
N GLY A 91 -5.43 -0.51 0.85
CA GLY A 91 -5.36 -0.95 -0.54
C GLY A 91 -5.43 -2.48 -0.71
N MET A 92 -4.77 -3.23 0.17
CA MET A 92 -4.78 -4.69 0.09
C MET A 92 -6.13 -5.30 0.50
N GLU A 93 -6.82 -4.74 1.49
CA GLU A 93 -8.20 -5.15 1.81
C GLU A 93 -9.14 -4.91 0.63
N ALA A 94 -9.08 -3.71 0.02
CA ALA A 94 -9.86 -3.42 -1.18
C ALA A 94 -9.54 -4.40 -2.34
N PHE A 95 -8.26 -4.73 -2.54
CA PHE A 95 -7.86 -5.71 -3.54
C PHE A 95 -8.42 -7.10 -3.25
N LYS A 96 -8.32 -7.59 -2.00
CA LYS A 96 -8.85 -8.90 -1.59
C LYS A 96 -10.35 -9.00 -1.83
N ASP A 97 -11.10 -7.98 -1.43
CA ASP A 97 -12.55 -7.94 -1.58
C ASP A 97 -12.98 -7.94 -3.05
N MET A 98 -12.29 -7.17 -3.89
CA MET A 98 -12.58 -7.11 -5.33
C MET A 98 -12.12 -8.39 -6.06
N ALA A 99 -10.95 -8.93 -5.70
CA ALA A 99 -10.42 -10.17 -6.26
C ALA A 99 -11.36 -11.35 -5.98
N ALA A 100 -11.87 -11.47 -4.76
CA ALA A 100 -12.80 -12.53 -4.39
C ALA A 100 -14.10 -12.49 -5.20
N LYS A 101 -14.65 -11.29 -5.48
CA LYS A 101 -15.84 -11.10 -6.31
C LYS A 101 -15.63 -11.50 -7.77
N GLU A 102 -14.38 -11.44 -8.23
CA GLU A 102 -13.97 -11.81 -9.59
C GLU A 102 -13.44 -13.26 -9.69
N GLY A 103 -13.55 -14.05 -8.62
CA GLY A 103 -13.12 -15.45 -8.61
C GLY A 103 -11.60 -15.64 -8.59
N ILE A 104 -10.84 -14.64 -8.15
CA ILE A 104 -9.38 -14.70 -7.99
C ILE A 104 -9.07 -15.17 -6.56
N CYS A 105 -8.31 -16.26 -6.46
CA CYS A 105 -7.90 -16.86 -5.19
C CYS A 105 -6.53 -16.32 -4.74
N ILE A 106 -6.39 -16.13 -3.43
CA ILE A 106 -5.14 -15.65 -2.81
C ILE A 106 -4.47 -16.81 -2.08
N ALA A 107 -3.27 -17.18 -2.54
CA ALA A 107 -2.47 -18.28 -2.00
C ALA A 107 -1.89 -17.96 -0.62
N HIS A 108 -1.37 -16.73 -0.49
CA HIS A 108 -0.78 -16.21 0.73
C HIS A 108 -1.02 -14.70 0.81
N SER A 109 -1.24 -14.20 2.03
CA SER A 109 -1.25 -12.77 2.32
C SER A 109 -0.13 -12.44 3.30
N GLY A 110 0.92 -11.77 2.83
CA GLY A 110 2.03 -11.29 3.65
C GLY A 110 1.93 -9.79 3.96
N LYS A 111 2.48 -9.38 5.10
CA LYS A 111 2.66 -7.97 5.47
C LYS A 111 4.06 -7.74 6.03
N ILE A 112 4.63 -6.58 5.75
CA ILE A 112 6.00 -6.26 6.18
C ILE A 112 6.22 -4.75 6.28
N TRP A 113 6.95 -4.33 7.30
CA TRP A 113 7.40 -2.95 7.44
C TRP A 113 8.47 -2.60 6.41
N SER A 114 8.42 -1.38 5.85
CA SER A 114 9.42 -0.89 4.88
C SER A 114 10.86 -0.92 5.42
N ASN A 115 11.03 -0.78 6.73
CA ASN A 115 12.32 -0.80 7.44
C ASN A 115 12.64 -2.15 8.11
N ALA A 116 11.90 -3.22 7.81
CA ALA A 116 12.21 -4.54 8.35
C ALA A 116 13.62 -5.01 7.92
N GLY A 117 14.30 -5.77 8.77
CA GLY A 117 15.62 -6.31 8.47
C GLY A 117 15.60 -7.34 7.34
N GLU A 118 16.76 -7.57 6.71
CA GLU A 118 16.90 -8.46 5.54
C GLU A 118 16.31 -9.85 5.76
N GLN A 119 16.58 -10.45 6.93
CA GLN A 119 16.06 -11.77 7.30
C GLN A 119 14.52 -11.84 7.28
N SER A 120 13.83 -10.73 7.53
CA SER A 120 12.36 -10.69 7.46
C SER A 120 11.85 -10.74 6.02
N PHE A 121 12.53 -10.06 5.10
CA PHE A 121 12.25 -10.16 3.67
C PHE A 121 12.61 -11.55 3.13
N ASP A 122 13.69 -12.14 3.63
CA ASP A 122 14.08 -13.50 3.26
C ASP A 122 13.02 -14.53 3.69
N ARG A 123 12.51 -14.44 4.92
CA ARG A 123 11.39 -15.28 5.40
C ARG A 123 10.10 -15.03 4.64
N LEU A 124 9.82 -13.79 4.22
CA LEU A 124 8.66 -13.48 3.39
C LEU A 124 8.76 -14.20 2.04
N LEU A 125 9.93 -14.17 1.39
CA LEU A 125 10.15 -14.88 0.13
C LEU A 125 10.06 -16.40 0.27
N GLU A 126 10.55 -16.98 1.37
CA GLU A 126 10.40 -18.41 1.64
C GLU A 126 8.92 -18.82 1.69
N ARG A 127 8.07 -18.01 2.33
CA ARG A 127 6.61 -18.24 2.36
C ARG A 127 5.99 -18.13 0.98
N LEU A 128 6.38 -17.14 0.17
CA LEU A 128 5.89 -17.01 -1.19
C LEU A 128 6.32 -18.20 -2.06
N ARG A 129 7.58 -18.66 -1.89
CA ARG A 129 8.15 -19.80 -2.62
C ARG A 129 7.41 -21.09 -2.35
N ALA A 130 6.84 -21.28 -1.16
CA ALA A 130 6.02 -22.46 -0.83
C ALA A 130 4.79 -22.64 -1.73
N HIS A 131 4.36 -21.59 -2.45
CA HIS A 131 3.23 -21.63 -3.37
C HIS A 131 3.63 -21.72 -4.85
N LEU A 132 4.93 -21.78 -5.16
CA LEU A 132 5.41 -22.05 -6.52
C LEU A 132 5.23 -23.52 -6.90
N PRO A 133 5.03 -23.83 -8.20
CA PRO A 133 4.87 -22.88 -9.32
C PRO A 133 3.43 -22.37 -9.50
N LYS A 134 2.50 -22.70 -8.59
CA LYS A 134 1.07 -22.41 -8.76
C LYS A 134 0.75 -20.91 -8.67
N ALA A 135 1.36 -20.19 -7.73
CA ALA A 135 1.17 -18.75 -7.53
C ALA A 135 2.43 -17.97 -7.87
N ARG A 136 2.66 -17.70 -9.16
CA ARG A 136 3.81 -16.90 -9.63
C ARG A 136 3.60 -15.40 -9.57
N VAL A 137 2.35 -14.96 -9.71
CA VAL A 137 1.99 -13.54 -9.66
C VAL A 137 1.82 -13.11 -8.20
N VAL A 138 2.43 -11.99 -7.86
CA VAL A 138 2.42 -11.41 -6.52
C VAL A 138 1.88 -9.98 -6.61
N ALA A 139 0.65 -9.77 -6.14
CA ALA A 139 0.07 -8.44 -5.96
C ALA A 139 0.74 -7.74 -4.76
N CYS A 140 1.32 -6.57 -4.98
CA CYS A 140 2.14 -5.83 -4.01
C CYS A 140 1.58 -4.42 -3.78
N PHE A 141 0.72 -4.25 -2.77
CA PHE A 141 0.33 -2.92 -2.29
C PHE A 141 1.43 -2.36 -1.39
N CYS A 142 2.52 -1.91 -2.02
CA CYS A 142 3.80 -1.73 -1.35
C CYS A 142 4.36 -0.32 -1.58
N GLU A 143 4.99 0.24 -0.56
CA GLU A 143 5.82 1.43 -0.70
C GLU A 143 7.14 1.08 -1.42
N GLY A 144 7.79 2.08 -2.04
CA GLY A 144 8.97 1.86 -2.87
C GLY A 144 10.13 1.15 -2.16
N MET A 145 10.35 1.43 -0.87
CA MET A 145 11.40 0.75 -0.09
C MET A 145 11.09 -0.73 0.16
N THR A 146 9.81 -1.08 0.39
CA THR A 146 9.39 -2.48 0.50
C THR A 146 9.67 -3.24 -0.79
N VAL A 147 9.30 -2.68 -1.95
CA VAL A 147 9.59 -3.31 -3.25
C VAL A 147 11.09 -3.47 -3.48
N ARG A 148 11.89 -2.43 -3.20
CA ARG A 148 13.36 -2.51 -3.30
C ARG A 148 13.93 -3.65 -2.45
N ASN A 149 13.48 -3.78 -1.20
CA ASN A 149 13.97 -4.79 -0.28
C ASN A 149 13.52 -6.22 -0.67
N ILE A 150 12.33 -6.38 -1.23
CA ILE A 150 11.88 -7.64 -1.86
C ILE A 150 12.81 -8.02 -3.02
N LEU A 151 13.11 -7.08 -3.93
CA LEU A 151 14.01 -7.34 -5.05
C LEU A 151 15.43 -7.70 -4.60
N MET A 152 15.92 -7.05 -3.53
CA MET A 152 17.20 -7.42 -2.92
C MET A 152 17.17 -8.84 -2.32
N ALA A 153 16.10 -9.22 -1.64
CA ALA A 153 15.92 -10.56 -1.12
C ALA A 153 15.84 -11.61 -2.25
N MET A 154 15.17 -11.29 -3.36
CA MET A 154 15.11 -12.18 -4.53
C MET A 154 16.49 -12.42 -5.12
N ARG A 155 17.33 -11.37 -5.18
CA ARG A 155 18.73 -11.51 -5.59
C ARG A 155 19.54 -12.36 -4.61
N ARG A 156 19.41 -12.14 -3.29
CA ARG A 156 20.13 -12.92 -2.27
C ARG A 156 19.78 -14.41 -2.31
N GLN A 157 18.52 -14.75 -2.58
CA GLN A 157 18.03 -16.12 -2.61
C GLN A 157 18.05 -16.79 -4.00
N GLY A 158 18.51 -16.10 -5.05
CA GLY A 158 18.54 -16.63 -6.41
C GLY A 158 17.14 -16.85 -7.01
N LEU A 159 16.15 -16.03 -6.65
CA LEU A 159 14.75 -16.12 -7.11
C LEU A 159 14.41 -15.08 -8.19
N VAL A 160 15.41 -14.52 -8.85
CA VAL A 160 15.21 -13.53 -9.92
C VAL A 160 14.53 -14.22 -11.12
N GLY A 161 13.37 -13.70 -11.53
CA GLY A 161 12.57 -14.26 -12.64
C GLY A 161 11.53 -15.33 -12.22
N GLU A 162 11.54 -15.76 -10.96
CA GLU A 162 10.58 -16.76 -10.47
C GLU A 162 9.17 -16.18 -10.29
N PHE A 163 9.09 -14.94 -9.79
CA PHE A 163 7.85 -14.22 -9.52
C PHE A 163 7.61 -13.07 -10.51
N VAL A 164 6.33 -12.74 -10.71
CA VAL A 164 5.88 -11.52 -11.39
C VAL A 164 5.26 -10.60 -10.36
N LEU A 165 5.89 -9.46 -10.08
CA LEU A 165 5.39 -8.46 -9.13
C LEU A 165 4.45 -7.49 -9.86
N ILE A 166 3.26 -7.27 -9.31
CA ILE A 166 2.31 -6.24 -9.75
C ILE A 166 2.11 -5.30 -8.56
N GLY A 167 2.51 -4.04 -8.69
CA GLY A 167 2.34 -3.03 -7.64
C GLY A 167 2.12 -1.65 -8.24
#